data_AF-A0A5C6W489-F1
#
_entry.id   AF-A0A5C6W489-F1
#
_cell.length_a   1.000
_cell.length_b   1.000
_cell.length_c   1.000
_cell.angle_alpha   90.00
_cell.angle_beta   90.00
_cell.angle_gamma   90.00
#
_symmetry.space_group_name_H-M   'P 1'
#
loop_
_entity.id
_entity.type
_entity.pdbx_description
1 polymer ?
#
loop_
_entity_poly.entity_id
_entity_poly.type
_entity_poly.pdbx_seq_one_letter_code
_entity_poly.pdbx_strand_id
1 'polypeptide(L)'
;MFKKIMRHTWNTLSGVFVLLFSIWMSGPGIGETNTPTYRWYFMLLFVLWAVGFLLQFKERTKFIGVFLTFIPFVLYLVFYLRAVIL
;
A
#
# COMPACT_ATOMS: atom_id res chain seq x y z
N MET A 1 -0.64 4.38 -26.03
CA MET A 1 0.65 4.57 -25.32
C MET A 1 0.43 5.16 -23.91
N PHE A 2 -0.23 6.31 -23.80
CA PHE A 2 -0.49 7.02 -22.53
C PHE A 2 -1.12 6.16 -21.41
N LYS A 3 -2.17 5.39 -21.70
CA LYS A 3 -2.83 4.52 -20.70
C LYS A 3 -1.90 3.47 -20.06
N LYS A 4 -0.92 2.95 -20.82
CA LYS A 4 0.06 1.99 -20.29
C LYS A 4 1.04 2.69 -19.35
N ILE A 5 1.57 3.84 -19.76
CA ILE A 5 2.49 4.65 -18.96
C ILE A 5 1.82 5.04 -17.64
N MET A 6 0.62 5.63 -17.70
CA MET A 6 -0.12 6.07 -16.52
C MET A 6 -0.35 4.93 -15.51
N ARG A 7 -0.69 3.72 -15.97
CA ARG A 7 -0.86 2.56 -15.09
C ARG A 7 0.45 2.13 -14.45
N HIS A 8 1.55 2.08 -15.21
CA HIS A 8 2.86 1.72 -14.65
C HIS A 8 3.34 2.75 -13.64
N THR A 9 3.22 4.04 -13.95
CA THR A 9 3.54 5.14 -13.02
C THR A 9 2.70 5.04 -11.75
N TRP A 10 1.39 4.81 -11.88
CA TRP A 10 0.50 4.63 -10.73
C TRP A 10 0.91 3.45 -9.86
N ASN A 11 1.19 2.29 -10.46
CA ASN A 11 1.62 1.12 -9.70
C ASN A 11 2.96 1.37 -9.00
N THR A 12 3.93 2.03 -9.66
CA THR A 12 5.21 2.34 -9.00
C THR A 12 5.00 3.29 -7.82
N LEU A 13 4.28 4.39 -8.00
CA LEU A 13 4.06 5.38 -6.94
C LEU A 13 3.23 4.81 -5.79
N SER A 14 2.10 4.15 -6.09
CA SER A 14 1.25 3.54 -5.06
C SER A 14 1.96 2.39 -4.36
N GLY A 15 2.77 1.60 -5.07
CA GLY A 15 3.54 0.51 -4.48
C GLY A 15 4.60 1.00 -3.51
N VAL A 16 5.37 2.02 -3.89
CA VAL A 16 6.35 2.65 -2.99
C VAL A 16 5.65 3.23 -1.76
N PHE A 17 4.53 3.94 -1.96
CA PHE A 17 3.75 4.50 -0.86
C PHE A 17 3.25 3.43 0.11
N VAL A 18 2.60 2.37 -0.40
CA VAL A 18 2.06 1.27 0.41
C VAL A 18 3.18 0.50 1.13
N LEU A 19 4.32 0.28 0.48
CA LEU A 19 5.47 -0.39 1.09
C LEU A 19 6.02 0.41 2.28
N LEU A 20 6.32 1.70 2.07
CA LEU A 20 6.88 2.56 3.11
C LEU A 20 5.93 2.67 4.31
N PHE A 21 4.64 2.87 4.07
CA PHE A 21 3.64 2.92 5.14
C PHE A 21 3.48 1.57 5.85
N SER A 22 3.55 0.45 5.13
CA SER A 22 3.47 -0.87 5.75
C SER A 22 4.65 -1.13 6.67
N ILE A 23 5.86 -0.75 6.28
CA ILE A 23 7.06 -0.85 7.13
C ILE A 23 6.90 0.07 8.35
N TRP A 24 6.56 1.33 8.12
CA TRP A 24 6.40 2.33 9.17
C TRP A 24 5.39 1.91 10.24
N MET A 25 4.22 1.44 9.81
CA MET A 25 3.12 1.06 10.72
C MET A 25 3.36 -0.29 11.41
N SER A 26 4.15 -1.18 10.79
CA SER A 26 4.49 -2.50 11.36
C SER A 26 5.57 -2.42 12.43
N GLY A 27 6.48 -1.45 12.31
CA GLY A 27 7.56 -1.25 13.29
C GLY A 27 7.06 -0.60 14.59
N PRO A 28 7.82 -0.75 15.70
CA PRO A 28 7.62 0.07 16.88
C PRO A 28 7.86 1.54 16.52
N GLY A 29 7.03 2.45 17.05
CA GLY A 29 7.23 3.88 16.88
C GLY A 29 8.65 4.26 17.29
N ILE A 30 9.39 4.95 16.40
CA ILE A 30 10.78 5.34 16.66
C ILE A 30 10.78 6.28 17.86
N GLY A 31 11.27 5.79 19.00
CA GLY A 31 11.46 6.59 20.22
C GLY A 31 10.35 6.50 21.28
N GLU A 32 9.31 5.68 21.11
CA GLU A 32 8.13 5.77 22.00
C GLU A 32 8.07 4.76 23.16
N THR A 33 8.76 3.62 23.15
CA THR A 33 8.61 2.61 24.22
C THR A 33 9.83 1.71 24.45
N ASN A 34 10.08 1.34 25.72
CA ASN A 34 11.06 0.32 26.12
C ASN A 34 10.61 -1.12 25.78
N THR A 35 9.36 -1.29 25.34
CA THR A 35 8.76 -2.56 24.93
C THR A 35 8.27 -2.45 23.49
N PRO A 36 9.08 -2.85 22.50
CA PRO A 36 8.71 -2.72 21.10
C PRO A 36 7.47 -3.59 20.79
N THR A 37 6.38 -2.96 20.38
CA THR A 37 5.18 -3.65 19.92
C THR A 37 5.15 -3.65 18.39
N TYR A 38 5.30 -4.83 17.79
CA TYR A 38 5.26 -4.98 16.35
C TYR A 38 3.83 -5.28 15.88
N ARG A 39 3.40 -4.57 14.83
CA ARG A 39 2.06 -4.68 14.25
C ARG A 39 2.13 -5.25 12.84
N TRP A 40 2.69 -6.44 12.72
CA TRP A 40 2.98 -7.11 11.44
C TRP A 40 1.79 -7.25 10.48
N TYR A 41 0.56 -7.18 10.98
CA TYR A 41 -0.64 -7.21 10.14
C TYR A 41 -0.69 -6.06 9.11
N PHE A 42 0.02 -4.94 9.33
CA PHE A 42 0.15 -3.88 8.31
C PHE A 42 0.94 -4.35 7.08
N MET A 43 1.85 -5.33 7.21
CA MET A 43 2.52 -5.93 6.05
C MET A 43 1.56 -6.71 5.15
N LEU A 44 0.42 -7.19 5.67
CA LEU A 44 -0.60 -7.84 4.85
C LEU A 44 -1.20 -6.89 3.81
N LEU A 45 -1.22 -5.58 4.08
CA LEU A 45 -1.68 -4.58 3.11
C LEU A 45 -0.70 -4.44 1.94
N PHE A 46 0.61 -4.56 2.18
CA PHE A 46 1.59 -4.65 1.10
C PHE A 46 1.46 -5.96 0.31
N VAL A 47 1.23 -7.09 0.98
CA VAL A 47 0.97 -8.37 0.29
C VAL A 47 -0.28 -8.28 -0.59
N LEU A 48 -1.36 -7.69 -0.07
CA LEU A 48 -2.60 -7.45 -0.83
C LEU A 48 -2.33 -6.58 -2.06
N TRP A 49 -1.55 -5.51 -1.90
CA TRP A 49 -1.13 -4.66 -3.01
C TRP A 49 -0.32 -5.45 -4.05
N ALA A 50 0.67 -6.25 -3.62
CA ALA A 50 1.51 -7.05 -4.52
C ALA A 50 0.69 -8.09 -5.30
N VAL A 51 -0.26 -8.76 -4.65
CA VAL A 51 -1.21 -9.67 -5.31
C VAL A 51 -2.05 -8.91 -6.34
N GLY A 52 -2.57 -7.74 -5.97
CA GLY A 52 -3.29 -6.87 -6.90
C GLY A 52 -2.45 -6.50 -8.13
N PHE A 53 -1.20 -6.09 -7.92
CA PHE A 53 -0.25 -5.76 -8.97
C PHE A 53 -0.01 -6.95 -9.91
N LEU A 54 0.23 -8.15 -9.37
CA LEU A 54 0.43 -9.36 -10.16
C LEU A 54 -0.80 -9.73 -10.99
N LEU A 55 -2.01 -9.50 -10.46
CA LEU A 55 -3.25 -9.77 -11.18
C LEU A 55 -3.48 -8.81 -12.37
N GLN A 56 -2.82 -7.65 -12.40
CA GLN A 56 -2.95 -6.69 -13.50
C GLN A 56 -2.27 -7.15 -14.82
N PHE A 57 -1.39 -8.15 -14.76
CA PHE A 57 -0.72 -8.69 -15.95
C PHE A 57 -1.61 -9.61 -16.79
N LYS A 58 -2.69 -10.15 -16.22
CA LYS A 58 -3.66 -10.97 -16.95
C LYS A 58 -4.88 -10.12 -17.31
N GLU A 59 -5.23 -10.04 -18.60
CA GLU A 59 -6.35 -9.19 -19.06
C GLU A 59 -7.68 -9.53 -18.36
N ARG A 60 -7.96 -10.81 -18.07
CA ARG A 60 -9.17 -11.25 -17.37
C ARG A 60 -9.29 -10.72 -15.93
N THR A 61 -8.18 -10.58 -15.23
CA THR A 61 -8.14 -10.16 -13.80
C THR A 61 -7.66 -8.73 -13.62
N LYS A 62 -7.43 -8.00 -14.72
CA LYS A 62 -6.81 -6.68 -14.70
C LYS A 62 -7.57 -5.66 -13.86
N PHE A 63 -8.89 -5.62 -13.99
CA PHE A 63 -9.74 -4.73 -13.19
C PHE A 63 -9.73 -5.10 -11.70
N ILE A 64 -9.76 -6.40 -11.39
CA ILE A 64 -9.64 -6.91 -10.02
C ILE A 64 -8.29 -6.49 -9.43
N GLY A 65 -7.21 -6.63 -10.20
CA GLY A 65 -5.87 -6.21 -9.79
C GLY A 65 -5.78 -4.71 -9.49
N VAL A 66 -6.40 -3.87 -10.32
CA VAL A 66 -6.48 -2.41 -10.07
C VAL A 66 -7.24 -2.12 -8.78
N PHE A 67 -8.40 -2.76 -8.58
CA PHE A 67 -9.20 -2.60 -7.37
C PHE A 67 -8.43 -3.00 -6.10
N LEU A 68 -7.75 -4.16 -6.14
CA LEU A 68 -6.95 -4.65 -5.02
C LEU A 68 -5.75 -3.76 -4.70
N THR A 69 -5.09 -3.15 -5.70
CA THR A 69 -4.02 -2.17 -5.44
C THR A 69 -4.55 -0.87 -4.83
N PHE A 70 -5.82 -0.53 -5.07
CA PHE A 70 -6.40 0.72 -4.60
C PHE A 70 -6.78 0.68 -3.12
N ILE A 71 -7.23 -0.47 -2.62
CA ILE A 71 -7.63 -0.67 -1.22
C ILE A 71 -6.54 -0.26 -0.21
N PRO A 72 -5.32 -0.84 -0.24
CA PRO A 72 -4.29 -0.50 0.74
C PRO A 72 -3.80 0.94 0.56
N PHE A 73 -3.78 1.47 -0.67
CA PHE A 73 -3.45 2.87 -0.92
C PHE A 73 -4.42 3.83 -0.23
N VAL A 74 -5.74 3.64 -0.43
CA VAL A 74 -6.77 4.49 0.18
C VAL A 74 -6.76 4.38 1.70
N LEU A 75 -6.61 3.16 2.24
CA LEU A 75 -6.55 2.97 3.69
C LEU A 75 -5.38 3.74 4.31
N TYR A 76 -4.17 3.63 3.76
CA TYR A 76 -3.03 4.39 4.25
C TYR A 76 -3.17 5.89 4.05
N LEU A 77 -3.77 6.33 2.94
CA LEU A 77 -4.08 7.74 2.71
C LEU A 77 -5.01 8.30 3.80
N VAL A 78 -6.06 7.55 4.18
CA VAL A 78 -6.97 7.94 5.27
C VAL A 78 -6.24 8.02 6.60
N PHE A 79 -5.39 7.05 6.93
CA PHE A 79 -4.59 7.09 8.17
C PHE A 79 -3.64 8.28 8.19
N TYR A 80 -2.96 8.55 7.08
CA TYR A 80 -2.08 9.71 6.96
C TYR A 80 -2.84 11.02 7.15
N LEU A 81 -3.96 11.21 6.46
CA LEU A 81 -4.77 12.43 6.59
C LEU A 81 -5.29 12.60 8.02
N ARG A 82 -5.71 11.52 8.68
CA ARG A 82 -6.12 11.58 10.08
C ARG A 82 -4.96 12.00 10.99
N ALA A 83 -3.76 11.48 10.77
CA ALA A 83 -2.59 11.80 11.58
C ALA A 83 -2.04 13.22 11.35
N VAL A 84 -2.36 13.85 10.22
CA VAL A 84 -1.91 15.21 9.89
C VAL A 84 -2.95 16.26 10.30
N ILE A 85 -4.25 15.94 10.21
CA ILE A 85 -5.34 16.87 10.48
C ILE A 85 -5.72 16.91 11.97
N LEU A 86 -5.61 15.78 12.67
CA LEU A 86 -5.81 15.68 14.13
C LEU A 86 -4.47 15.82 14.86
#